data_AF-A0A4V6CYJ6-F1
#
_entry.id   AF-A0A4V6CYJ6-F1
#
_cell.length_a   1.000
_cell.length_b   1.000
_cell.length_c   1.000
_cell.angle_alpha   90.00
_cell.angle_beta   90.00
_cell.angle_gamma   90.00
#
_symmetry.space_group_name_H-M   'P 1'
#
loop_
_entity.id
_entity.type
_entity.pdbx_description
1 polymer ?
#
loop_
_entity_poly.entity_id
_entity_poly.type
_entity_poly.pdbx_seq_one_letter_code
_entity_poly.pdbx_strand_id
1 'polypeptide(L)'
;MSYGTTKLESNKYGQTDLIIQNAGRLDQLGLPMAVRFDLSTANWLPWVHEFFQPPEHSLYVVAGPLTGHEIVRLRARLAKRGFIQAL
;
A
#
# COMPACT_ATOMS: atom_id res chain seq x y z
N MET A 1 -7.41 0.51 5.86
CA MET A 1 -6.60 1.61 5.31
C MET A 1 -5.19 1.49 5.84
N SER A 2 -4.27 1.12 4.96
CA SER A 2 -2.83 1.22 5.22
C SER A 2 -2.42 2.64 4.85
N TYR A 3 -2.13 3.48 5.84
CA TYR A 3 -1.62 4.81 5.56
C TYR A 3 -0.20 4.70 5.05
N GLY A 4 0.01 5.19 3.83
CA GLY A 4 1.34 5.28 3.24
C GLY A 4 2.21 6.22 4.06
N THR A 5 3.38 5.76 4.52
CA THR A 5 4.37 6.63 5.17
C THR A 5 5.68 6.63 4.41
N THR A 6 6.36 7.77 4.44
CA THR A 6 7.70 7.98 3.88
C THR A 6 8.78 7.43 4.82
N LYS A 7 8.43 7.10 6.07
CA LYS A 7 9.30 6.40 7.02
C LYS A 7 9.39 4.92 6.64
N LEU A 8 10.29 4.59 5.73
CA LEU A 8 10.37 3.21 5.20
C LEU A 8 10.85 2.22 6.26
N GLU A 9 11.92 2.56 7.01
CA GLU A 9 12.56 1.68 8.00
C GLU A 9 12.69 0.23 7.45
N SER A 10 13.20 0.10 6.21
CA SER A 10 13.12 -1.12 5.40
C SER A 10 13.73 -2.36 6.07
N ASN A 11 14.75 -2.19 6.91
CA ASN A 11 15.34 -3.29 7.68
C ASN A 11 14.37 -3.87 8.72
N LYS A 12 13.50 -3.04 9.28
CA LYS A 12 12.53 -3.41 10.32
C LYS A 12 11.21 -3.88 9.71
N TYR A 13 10.72 -3.19 8.67
CA TYR A 13 9.38 -3.42 8.12
C TYR A 13 9.35 -4.07 6.74
N GLY A 14 10.48 -4.19 6.04
CA GLY A 14 10.53 -4.79 4.70
C GLY A 14 10.07 -6.25 4.69
N GLN A 15 10.05 -6.90 5.86
CA GLN A 15 9.53 -8.26 6.03
C GLN A 15 8.06 -8.37 6.42
N THR A 16 7.37 -7.27 6.75
CA THR A 16 6.00 -7.30 7.30
C THR A 16 5.06 -6.30 6.63
N ASP A 17 5.60 -5.31 5.92
CA ASP A 17 4.85 -4.27 5.21
C ASP A 17 5.15 -4.29 3.71
N LEU A 18 4.31 -3.60 2.94
CA LEU A 18 4.51 -3.39 1.52
C LEU A 18 5.23 -2.07 1.28
N ILE A 19 6.43 -2.11 0.72
CA ILE A 19 7.20 -0.92 0.35
C ILE A 19 7.25 -0.80 -1.18
N ILE A 20 6.86 0.37 -1.69
CA ILE A 20 7.00 0.77 -3.09
C ILE A 20 8.03 1.89 -3.16
N GLN A 21 9.11 1.66 -3.91
CA GLN A 21 10.25 2.60 -4.02
C GLN A 21 10.83 2.68 -5.44
N ASN A 22 10.35 1.85 -6.36
CA ASN A 22 10.80 1.87 -7.75
C ASN A 22 10.20 3.09 -8.46
N ALA A 23 11.03 3.94 -9.07
CA ALA A 23 10.59 5.20 -9.67
C ALA A 23 9.49 5.03 -10.73
N GLY A 24 9.63 4.07 -11.66
CA GLY A 24 8.59 3.79 -12.66
C GLY A 24 7.30 3.29 -12.03
N ARG A 25 7.39 2.56 -10.91
CA ARG A 25 6.22 2.12 -10.17
C ARG A 25 5.54 3.23 -9.39
N LEU A 26 6.32 4.16 -8.85
CA LEU A 26 5.80 5.34 -8.15
C LEU A 26 5.00 6.22 -9.12
N ASP A 27 5.51 6.45 -10.32
CA ASP A 27 4.82 7.21 -11.38
C ASP A 27 3.48 6.54 -11.77
N GLN A 28 3.49 5.24 -12.02
CA GLN A 28 2.26 4.46 -12.31
C GLN A 28 1.19 4.53 -11.22
N LEU A 29 1.60 4.71 -9.97
CA LEU A 29 0.71 4.76 -8.81
C LEU A 29 0.42 6.20 -8.36
N GLY A 30 0.93 7.21 -9.05
CA GLY A 30 0.80 8.62 -8.66
C GLY A 30 1.42 8.91 -7.29
N LEU A 31 2.45 8.16 -6.89
CA LEU A 31 3.12 8.33 -5.60
C LEU A 31 4.31 9.29 -5.77
N PRO A 32 4.33 10.45 -5.08
CA PRO A 32 5.39 11.44 -5.28
C PRO A 32 6.76 10.99 -4.74
N MET A 33 6.78 9.95 -3.91
CA MET A 33 7.98 9.41 -3.28
C MET A 33 7.76 7.99 -2.81
N ALA A 34 8.82 7.32 -2.37
CA ALA A 34 8.73 5.97 -1.82
C ALA A 34 7.75 5.90 -0.64
N VAL A 35 6.87 4.90 -0.66
CA VAL A 35 5.80 4.72 0.32
C VAL A 35 5.86 3.33 0.93
N ARG A 36 5.77 3.28 2.26
CA ARG A 36 5.49 2.08 3.04
C ARG A 36 4.00 2.04 3.39
N PHE A 37 3.31 0.98 3.00
CA PHE A 37 1.95 0.68 3.42
C PHE A 37 1.96 -0.22 4.65
N ASP A 38 1.49 0.31 5.77
CA ASP A 38 1.38 -0.42 7.03
C ASP A 38 0.31 -1.50 6.95
N LEU A 39 0.70 -2.77 7.06
CA LEU A 39 -0.20 -3.93 7.02
C LEU A 39 -0.55 -4.45 8.42
N SER A 40 -0.16 -3.75 9.49
CA SER A 40 -0.48 -4.13 10.87
C SER A 40 -1.95 -3.97 11.22
N THR A 41 -2.67 -3.10 10.50
CA THR A 41 -4.08 -2.81 10.74
C THR A 41 -4.88 -2.94 9.46
N ALA A 42 -6.03 -3.59 9.57
CA ALA A 42 -7.03 -3.67 8.50
C ALA A 42 -8.25 -2.84 8.92
N ASN A 43 -8.39 -1.65 8.34
CA ASN A 43 -9.58 -0.82 8.50
C ASN A 43 -10.48 -0.98 7.27
N TRP A 44 -11.73 -1.37 7.51
CA TRP A 44 -12.82 -1.32 6.54
C TRP A 44 -13.35 0.10 6.49
N LEU A 45 -13.46 0.66 5.29
CA LEU A 45 -13.98 2.01 5.11
C LEU A 45 -15.09 2.00 4.08
N PRO A 46 -16.15 2.80 4.30
CA PRO A 46 -17.19 2.98 3.31
C PRO A 46 -16.60 3.63 2.06
N TRP A 47 -17.03 3.17 0.88
CA TRP A 47 -16.62 3.74 -0.41
C TRP A 47 -17.34 5.08 -0.65
N VAL A 48 -16.92 6.10 0.09
CA VAL A 48 -17.51 7.44 0.10
C VAL A 48 -16.42 8.51 -0.02
N HIS A 49 -16.84 9.70 -0.46
CA HIS A 49 -15.94 10.78 -0.87
C HIS A 49 -15.01 11.26 0.25
N GLU A 50 -15.44 11.20 1.51
CA GLU A 50 -14.69 11.63 2.68
C GLU A 50 -13.41 10.84 2.90
N PHE A 51 -13.36 9.58 2.44
CA PHE A 51 -12.22 8.69 2.61
C PHE A 51 -11.39 8.51 1.34
N PHE A 52 -11.98 8.77 0.17
CA PHE A 52 -11.35 8.56 -1.13
C PHE A 52 -11.46 9.84 -1.96
N GLN A 53 -10.61 10.82 -1.62
CA GLN A 53 -10.48 12.08 -2.37
C GLN A 53 -9.31 12.01 -3.35
N PRO A 54 -9.43 12.64 -4.54
CA PRO A 54 -8.29 12.87 -5.42
C PRO A 54 -7.17 13.65 -4.71
N PRO A 55 -5.90 13.38 -5.02
CA PRO A 55 -4.80 14.26 -4.59
C PRO A 55 -4.93 15.66 -5.23
N GLU A 56 -4.32 16.68 -4.62
CA GLU A 56 -4.47 18.10 -5.02
C GLU A 56 -4.25 18.40 -6.52
N HIS A 57 -3.44 17.57 -7.19
CA HIS A 57 -3.08 17.72 -8.60
C HIS A 57 -3.86 16.79 -9.54
N SER A 58 -4.94 16.15 -9.07
CA SER A 58 -5.78 15.23 -9.84
C SER A 58 -7.26 15.48 -9.59
N LEU A 59 -8.09 15.23 -10.61
CA LEU A 59 -9.55 15.24 -10.47
C LEU A 59 -10.12 13.85 -10.09
N TYR A 60 -9.26 12.83 -10.05
CA TYR A 60 -9.65 11.44 -9.82
C TYR A 60 -8.82 10.80 -8.70
N VAL A 61 -9.46 9.89 -7.95
CA VAL A 61 -8.76 9.00 -7.02
C VAL A 61 -7.84 8.08 -7.83
N VAL A 62 -6.54 8.17 -7.58
CA VAL A 62 -5.56 7.29 -8.22
C VAL A 62 -5.51 5.99 -7.42
N ALA A 63 -6.24 4.98 -7.88
CA ALA A 63 -6.20 3.61 -7.35
C ALA A 63 -5.58 2.69 -8.42
N GLY A 64 -4.25 2.59 -8.41
CA GLY A 64 -3.54 1.71 -9.35
C GLY A 64 -3.59 0.24 -8.90
N PRO A 65 -3.69 -0.72 -9.83
CA PRO A 65 -3.67 -2.14 -9.49
C PRO A 65 -2.28 -2.56 -9.00
N LEU A 66 -2.19 -3.46 -8.03
CA LEU A 66 -0.93 -4.12 -7.67
C LEU A 66 -0.50 -5.09 -8.78
N THR A 67 0.80 -5.18 -9.03
CA THR A 67 1.38 -6.21 -9.92
C THR A 67 1.29 -7.60 -9.29
N GLY A 68 1.44 -8.66 -10.11
CA GLY A 68 1.50 -10.03 -9.61
C GLY A 68 2.56 -10.23 -8.52
N HIS A 69 3.76 -9.66 -8.69
CA HIS A 69 4.82 -9.71 -7.67
C HIS A 69 4.41 -9.01 -6.37
N GLU A 70 3.79 -7.83 -6.46
CA GLU A 70 3.33 -7.10 -5.27
C GLU A 70 2.20 -7.84 -4.55
N ILE A 71 1.29 -8.50 -5.28
CA ILE A 71 0.24 -9.34 -4.71
C ILE A 71 0.85 -10.52 -3.95
N VAL A 72 1.85 -11.20 -4.53
CA VAL A 72 2.54 -12.30 -3.85
C VAL A 72 3.22 -11.82 -2.58
N ARG A 73 3.93 -10.68 -2.63
CA ARG A 73 4.54 -10.08 -1.43
C ARG A 73 3.49 -9.70 -0.39
N LEU A 74 2.42 -9.03 -0.80
CA LEU A 74 1.32 -8.61 0.06
C LEU A 74 0.71 -9.81 0.78
N ARG A 75 0.39 -10.89 0.06
CA ARG A 75 -0.13 -12.13 0.64
C ARG A 75 0.85 -12.75 1.64
N ALA A 76 2.13 -12.83 1.29
CA ALA A 76 3.15 -13.33 2.20
C ALA A 76 3.27 -12.49 3.48
N ARG A 77 3.13 -11.15 3.37
CA ARG A 77 3.16 -10.23 4.52
C ARG A 77 1.92 -10.37 5.39
N LEU A 78 0.73 -10.46 4.79
CA LEU A 78 -0.53 -10.65 5.51
C LEU A 78 -0.58 -12.00 6.22
N ALA A 79 -0.09 -13.08 5.59
CA ALA A 79 0.07 -14.39 6.22
C ALA A 79 1.01 -14.33 7.43
N LYS A 80 2.17 -13.67 7.30
CA LYS A 80 3.11 -13.47 8.42
C LYS A 80 2.48 -12.71 9.60
N ARG A 81 1.50 -11.85 9.33
CA ARG A 81 0.75 -11.09 10.34
C ARG A 81 -0.51 -11.82 10.86
N GLY A 82 -0.84 -13.00 10.34
CA GLY A 82 -2.01 -13.78 10.76
C GLY A 82 -3.35 -13.26 10.21
N PHE A 83 -3.35 -12.31 9.26
CA PHE A 83 -4.58 -11.78 8.63
C PHE A 83 -5.17 -12.71 7.56
N ILE A 84 -4.35 -13.62 7.02
CA ILE A 84 -4.78 -14.66 6.10
C ILE A 84 -4.38 -15.99 6.73
N GLN A 85 -5.37 -16.75 7.23
CA GLN A 85 -5.17 -18.17 7.52
C GLN A 85 -5.03 -18.90 6.18
N ALA A 86 -4.06 -19.81 6.11
CA ALA A 86 -3.70 -20.56 4.91
C ALA A 86 -4.95 -21.05 4.15
N LEU A 87 -5.02 -20.70 2.86
CA LEU A 87 -5.81 -21.44 1.88
C LEU A 87 -4.95 -22.62 1.39
#